data_AF-A0A7C7QX83-F1
#
_entry.id   AF-A0A7C7QX83-F1
#
_cell.length_a   1.000
_cell.length_b   1.000
_cell.length_c   1.000
_cell.angle_alpha   90.00
_cell.angle_beta   90.00
_cell.angle_gamma   90.00
#
_symmetry.space_group_name_H-M   'P 1'
#
loop_
_entity.id
_entity.type
_entity.pdbx_description
1 polymer ?
#
loop_
_entity_poly.entity_id
_entity_poly.type
_entity_poly.pdbx_seq_one_letter_code
_entity_poly.pdbx_strand_id
1 'polypeptide(L)' 'MGIEERIKELLGINNKEKISSLTSYEKGGRRYYKVITYNPLTKRAKRYHVPRTLEKEILFLWKEYQKEKEQVKELEQE' A
#
# COMPACT_ATOMS: atom_id res chain seq x y z
N MET A 1 6.51 14.14 4.14
CA MET A 1 5.53 13.03 4.17
C MET A 1 5.97 12.00 3.16
N GLY A 2 6.29 10.79 3.61
CA GLY A 2 6.66 9.69 2.73
C GLY A 2 5.45 9.20 1.91
N ILE A 3 5.71 8.54 0.78
CA ILE A 3 4.65 7.97 -0.08
C ILE A 3 3.76 7.00 0.70
N GLU A 4 4.35 6.21 1.61
CA GLU A 4 3.63 5.29 2.49
C GLU A 4 2.61 6.02 3.39
N GLU A 5 2.97 7.19 3.95
CA GLU A 5 2.08 7.97 4.82
C GLU A 5 0.88 8.51 4.05
N ARG A 6 1.08 8.96 2.79
CA ARG A 6 -0.01 9.43 1.92
C ARG A 6 -1.02 8.31 1.63
N ILE A 7 -0.55 7.11 1.32
CA ILE A 7 -1.43 5.95 1.10
C ILE A 7 -2.23 5.63 2.37
N LYS A 8 -1.60 5.73 3.54
CA LYS A 8 -2.29 5.49 4.82
C LYS A 8 -3.37 6.52 5.10
N GLU A 9 -3.08 7.80 4.89
CA GLU A 9 -4.03 8.88 5.09
C GLU A 9 -5.26 8.73 4.19
N LEU A 10 -5.04 8.51 2.89
CA LEU A 10 -6.12 8.31 1.91
C LEU A 10 -7.03 7.13 2.22
N LEU A 11 -6.48 6.06 2.82
CA LEU A 11 -7.21 4.84 3.15
C LEU A 11 -7.66 4.76 4.62
N GLY A 12 -7.38 5.79 5.43
CA GLY A 12 -7.67 5.80 6.87
C GLY A 12 -6.94 4.70 7.66
N ILE A 13 -5.76 4.30 7.20
CA ILE A 13 -4.92 3.27 7.83
C ILE A 13 -4.18 3.91 9.01
N ASN A 14 -4.07 3.17 10.11
CA ASN A 14 -3.31 3.62 11.27
C ASN A 14 -1.81 3.75 10.95
N ASN A 15 -1.19 4.88 11.28
CA ASN A 15 0.23 5.16 11.03
C ASN A 15 1.19 4.12 11.64
N LYS A 16 0.79 3.42 12.71
CA LYS A 16 1.57 2.35 13.33
C LYS A 16 1.63 1.07 12.50
N GLU A 17 0.73 0.89 11.54
CA GLU A 17 0.73 -0.23 10.62
C GLU A 17 1.68 0.06 9.47
N LYS A 18 2.43 -0.93 8.99
CA LYS A 18 3.30 -0.81 7.81
C LYS A 18 2.59 -1.37 6.59
N ILE A 19 2.72 -0.71 5.44
CA ILE A 19 2.18 -1.27 4.21
C ILE A 19 3.08 -2.42 3.73
N SER A 20 2.48 -3.60 3.58
CA SER A 20 3.20 -4.80 3.16
C SER A 20 3.06 -5.04 1.67
N SER A 21 1.85 -4.99 1.13
CA SER A 21 1.59 -5.30 -0.28
C SER A 21 0.26 -4.72 -0.75
N LEU A 22 0.11 -4.60 -2.07
CA LEU A 22 -1.15 -4.30 -2.74
C LEU A 22 -1.58 -5.54 -3.52
N THR A 23 -2.81 -6.00 -3.29
CA THR A 23 -3.40 -7.17 -3.95
C THR A 23 -4.63 -6.77 -4.74
N SER A 24 -4.92 -7.50 -5.81
CA SER A 24 -6.13 -7.29 -6.60
C SER A 24 -7.02 -8.53 -6.59
N TYR A 25 -8.33 -8.33 -6.78
CA TYR A 25 -9.30 -9.41 -6.89
C TYR A 25 -10.41 -9.02 -7.85
N GLU A 26 -11.04 -10.01 -8.47
CA GLU A 26 -12.16 -9.78 -9.39
C GLU A 26 -13.48 -10.13 -8.70
N LYS A 27 -14.49 -9.28 -8.90
CA LYS A 27 -15.86 -9.51 -8.41
C LYS A 27 -16.85 -8.96 -9.43
N GLY A 28 -17.66 -9.85 -10.02
CA GLY A 28 -18.67 -9.46 -11.02
C GLY A 28 -18.06 -8.83 -12.28
N GLY A 29 -16.97 -9.40 -12.81
CA GLY A 29 -16.29 -8.91 -14.02
C GLY A 29 -15.50 -7.61 -13.84
N ARG A 30 -15.33 -7.14 -12.60
CA ARG A 30 -14.58 -5.91 -12.28
C ARG A 30 -13.43 -6.24 -11.34
N ARG A 31 -12.26 -5.66 -11.60
CA ARG A 31 -11.06 -5.77 -10.76
C ARG A 31 -11.06 -4.71 -9.67
N TYR A 32 -10.81 -5.10 -8.43
CA TYR A 32 -10.71 -4.24 -7.25
C TYR A 32 -9.37 -4.44 -6.57
N TYR A 33 -8.97 -3.49 -5.74
CA TYR A 33 -7.69 -3.50 -5.05
C TYR A 33 -7.86 -3.48 -3.53
N LYS A 34 -6.88 -4.07 -2.84
CA LYS A 34 -6.73 -4.06 -1.38
C LYS A 34 -5.28 -3.81 -1.00
N VAL A 35 -5.08 -2.91 -0.05
CA VAL A 35 -3.80 -2.73 0.62
C VAL A 35 -3.74 -3.68 1.81
N ILE A 36 -2.68 -4.47 1.89
CA ILE A 36 -2.37 -5.33 3.03
C ILE A 36 -1.35 -4.60 3.89
N THR A 37 -1.69 -4.45 5.16
CA THR A 37 -0.81 -3.86 6.16
C THR A 37 -0.43 -4.89 7.20
N TYR A 38 0.68 -4.64 7.88
CA TYR A 38 1.12 -5.42 9.03
C TYR A 38 1.41 -4.49 10.20
N ASN A 39 0.80 -4.79 11.35
CA ASN A 39 1.11 -4.10 12.59
C ASN A 39 2.20 -4.89 13.34
N PRO A 40 3.42 -4.34 13.50
CA PRO A 40 4.51 -5.04 14.19
C PRO A 40 4.27 -5.20 15.70
N LEU A 41 3.49 -4.31 16.32
CA LEU A 41 3.19 -4.36 17.75
C LEU A 41 2.22 -5.50 18.06
N THR A 42 1.14 -5.60 17.28
CA THR A 42 0.11 -6.63 17.50
C THR A 42 0.36 -7.90 16.71
N LYS A 43 1.41 -7.95 15.89
CA LYS A 43 1.74 -9.04 14.93
C LYS A 43 0.54 -9.47 14.06
N ARG A 44 -0.33 -8.51 13.70
CA ARG A 44 -1.55 -8.78 12.93
C ARG A 44 -1.50 -8.09 11.58
N ALA A 45 -1.89 -8.83 10.56
CA ALA A 45 -2.12 -8.29 9.23
C ALA A 45 -3.57 -7.82 9.10
N LYS A 46 -3.77 -6.70 8.41
CA LYS A 46 -5.10 -6.19 8.05
C LYS A 46 -5.15 -5.92 6.55
N ARG A 47 -6.37 -5.87 6.02
CA ARG A 47 -6.64 -5.61 4.60
C ARG A 47 -7.60 -4.45 4.51
N TYR A 48 -7.19 -3.42 3.79
CA TYR A 48 -7.96 -2.21 3.56
C TYR A 48 -8.40 -2.19 2.10
N HIS A 49 -9.70 -2.01 1.88
CA HIS A 49 -10.23 -1.88 0.52
C HIS A 49 -9.81 -0.53 -0.06
N VAL A 50 -9.41 -0.51 -1.33
CA VAL A 50 -9.14 0.72 -2.06
C VAL A 50 -10.45 1.21 -2.69
N PRO A 51 -11.00 2.36 -2.25
CA PRO A 51 -12.20 2.93 -2.87
C PRO A 51 -11.95 3.28 -4.33
N ARG A 52 -12.99 3.16 -5.17
CA ARG A 52 -12.88 3.45 -6.61
C ARG A 52 -12.48 4.88 -6.92
N THR A 53 -12.93 5.83 -6.10
CA THR A 53 -12.58 7.25 -6.23
C THR A 53 -11.08 7.50 -6.08
N LEU A 54 -10.38 6.66 -5.31
CA LEU A 54 -8.96 6.78 -5.00
C LEU A 54 -8.10 5.75 -5.73
N GLU A 55 -8.68 4.86 -6.55
CA GLU A 55 -7.98 3.74 -7.17
C GLU A 55 -6.77 4.21 -7.99
N LYS A 56 -6.96 5.19 -8.89
CA LYS A 56 -5.88 5.71 -9.73
C LYS A 56 -4.75 6.32 -8.89
N GLU A 57 -5.10 7.08 -7.85
CA GLU A 57 -4.14 7.74 -6.98
C GLU A 57 -3.35 6.72 -6.14
N ILE A 58 -4.03 5.75 -5.53
CA ILE A 58 -3.39 4.69 -4.73
C ILE A 58 -2.49 3.82 -5.60
N LEU A 59 -2.91 3.46 -6.82
CA LEU A 59 -2.07 2.68 -7.74
C LEU A 59 -0.84 3.48 -8.20
N PHE A 60 -0.99 4.78 -8.44
CA PHE A 60 0.12 5.66 -8.78
C PHE A 60 1.11 5.74 -7.61
N LEU A 61 0.63 6.07 -6.41
CA LEU A 61 1.46 6.12 -5.20
C LEU A 61 2.12 4.79 -4.91
N TRP A 62 1.42 3.66 -5.10
CA TRP A 62 2.01 2.34 -4.92
C TRP A 62 3.18 2.09 -5.88
N LYS A 63 3.05 2.49 -7.14
CA LYS A 63 4.13 2.35 -8.13
C LYS A 63 5.36 3.17 -7.73
N GLU A 64 5.15 4.40 -7.28
CA GLU A 64 6.25 5.25 -6.81
C GLU A 64 6.89 4.69 -5.53
N TYR A 65 6.09 4.16 -4.60
CA TYR A 65 6.57 3.48 -3.40
C TYR A 65 7.44 2.25 -3.74
N GLN A 66 7.07 1.47 -4.77
CA GLN A 66 7.89 0.33 -5.20
C GLN A 66 9.23 0.79 -5.79
N LYS A 67 9.25 1.89 -6.57
CA LYS A 67 10.50 2.46 -7.10
C LYS A 67 11.42 2.94 -5.99
N GLU A 68 10.90 3.68 -4.99
CA GLU A 68 11.71 4.10 -3.83
C GLU A 68 12.31 2.89 -3.11
N LYS A 69 11.53 1.81 -2.95
CA LYS A 69 12.02 0.57 -2.33
C LYS A 69 13.09 -0.15 -3.15
N GLU A 70 12.98 -0.12 -4.47
CA GLU A 70 13.94 -0.73 -5.38
C GLU A 70 15.26 0.05 -5.37
N GLN A 71 15.20 1.38 -5.48
CA GLN A 71 16.37 2.27 -5.40
C GLN A 71 17.13 2.13 -4.07
N VAL A 72 16.41 2.04 -2.94
CA VAL A 72 17.06 1.83 -1.64
C VAL A 72 17.76 0.47 -1.57
N LYS A 73 17.16 -0.58 -2.15
CA LYS A 73 17.80 -1.90 -2.22
C LYS A 73 19.05 -1.92 -3.08
N GLU A 74 19.04 -1.21 -4.21
CA GLU A 74 20.21 -1.07 -5.08
C GLU A 74 21.35 -0.36 -4.35
N LEU A 75 21.05 0.72 -3.62
CA LEU A 75 22.04 1.48 -2.84
C LEU A 75 22.59 0.72 -1.61
N GLU A 76 21.86 -0.25 -1.06
CA GLU A 76 22.34 -1.11 0.04
C GLU A 76 23.19 -2.29 -0.45
N GLN A 77 23.22 -2.57 -1.76
CA GLN A 77 24.00 -3.66 -2.35
C GLN A 77 25.37 -3.22 -2.91
N GLU A 78 25.66 -1.91 -2.95
CA GLU A 78 26.98 -1.33 -3.24
C GLU A 78 27.80 -1.11 -1.95
#